data_AF-A0A437M6M6-F1
#
_entry.id   AF-A0A437M6M6-F1
#
_cell.length_a   1.000
_cell.length_b   1.000
_cell.length_c   1.000
_cell.angle_alpha   90.00
_cell.angle_beta   90.00
_cell.angle_gamma   90.00
#
_symmetry.space_group_name_H-M   'P 1'
#
loop_
_entity.id
_entity.type
_entity.pdbx_description
1 polymer ?
#
loop_
_entity_poly.entity_id
_entity_poly.type
_entity_poly.pdbx_seq_one_letter_code
_entity_poly.pdbx_strand_id
1 'polypeptide(L)'
;MMTFIGINQASAALPIGQASGAVAKDLAAAAIGEIGHRLLAWVGASGGASTSGAASWSASVGASDFRPDASELARGGDVYDLNGLASSIAGQTGATPTEEGDLRRALEDFTRAAVVQVAGLAGADGDQQVAGLRTALDVAGSADVGEGASGVVARLELATRGLAAANGG
;
A
#
# COMPACT_ATOMS: atom_id res chain seq x y z
N MET A 1 -41.57 -3.62 -44.97
CA MET A 1 -40.63 -2.50 -44.77
C MET A 1 -39.93 -2.71 -43.43
N MET A 2 -38.61 -2.87 -43.51
CA MET A 2 -37.58 -2.85 -42.45
C MET A 2 -37.48 -3.97 -41.37
N THR A 3 -36.49 -4.85 -41.62
CA THR A 3 -35.63 -5.62 -40.71
C THR A 3 -34.93 -4.74 -39.66
N PHE A 4 -34.53 -5.28 -38.49
CA PHE A 4 -33.17 -5.21 -37.87
C PHE A 4 -33.22 -5.92 -36.48
N ILE A 5 -32.60 -7.12 -36.36
CA ILE A 5 -31.37 -7.46 -35.59
C ILE A 5 -31.55 -7.25 -34.07
N GLY A 6 -31.54 -8.32 -33.25
CA GLY A 6 -30.32 -8.90 -32.66
C GLY A 6 -29.80 -7.99 -31.54
N ILE A 7 -29.53 -8.43 -30.31
CA ILE A 7 -28.41 -9.31 -29.96
C ILE A 7 -28.64 -9.78 -28.52
N ASN A 8 -28.43 -11.08 -28.33
CA ASN A 8 -28.19 -11.74 -27.05
C ASN A 8 -26.96 -11.08 -26.39
N GLN A 9 -27.13 -10.29 -25.32
CA GLN A 9 -25.99 -9.87 -24.48
C GLN A 9 -26.03 -10.70 -23.20
N ALA A 10 -25.65 -11.97 -23.35
CA ALA A 10 -24.86 -12.63 -22.33
C ALA A 10 -23.51 -11.90 -22.30
N SER A 11 -23.33 -10.98 -21.36
CA SER A 11 -21.99 -10.49 -20.98
C SER A 11 -21.67 -11.16 -19.65
N ALA A 12 -21.20 -12.40 -19.72
CA ALA A 12 -19.78 -12.74 -19.68
C ALA A 12 -19.22 -12.50 -18.28
N ALA A 13 -19.16 -13.60 -17.52
CA ALA A 13 -18.23 -13.70 -16.40
C ALA A 13 -16.86 -13.19 -16.89
N LEU A 14 -16.35 -12.15 -16.23
CA LEU A 14 -15.04 -11.62 -16.54
C LEU A 14 -14.02 -12.78 -16.44
N PRO A 15 -13.11 -12.91 -17.41
CA PRO A 15 -12.07 -13.93 -17.32
C PRO A 15 -11.25 -13.67 -16.06
N ILE A 16 -10.97 -14.75 -15.32
CA ILE A 16 -9.93 -14.77 -14.30
C ILE A 16 -8.62 -14.54 -15.05
N GLY A 17 -8.12 -13.30 -15.09
CA GLY A 17 -6.85 -13.01 -15.73
C GLY A 17 -6.69 -11.55 -16.15
N GLN A 18 -5.63 -10.94 -15.61
CA GLN A 18 -5.09 -9.62 -15.91
C GLN A 18 -5.83 -8.43 -15.30
N ALA A 19 -5.51 -8.14 -14.04
CA ALA A 19 -5.67 -6.80 -13.50
C ALA A 19 -4.84 -5.82 -14.36
N SER A 20 -5.51 -4.87 -15.00
CA SER A 20 -4.88 -3.88 -15.90
C SER A 20 -3.87 -2.99 -15.15
N GLY A 21 -3.01 -2.29 -15.89
CA GLY A 21 -2.02 -1.38 -15.30
C GLY A 21 -2.61 -0.29 -14.40
N ALA A 22 -3.84 0.15 -14.68
CA ALA A 22 -4.59 1.06 -13.79
C ALA A 22 -4.90 0.40 -12.44
N VAL A 23 -5.30 -0.88 -12.44
CA VAL A 23 -5.58 -1.64 -11.22
C VAL A 23 -4.28 -1.86 -10.42
N ALA A 24 -3.17 -2.19 -11.07
CA ALA A 24 -1.88 -2.34 -10.38
C ALA A 24 -1.40 -1.03 -9.71
N LYS A 25 -1.61 0.11 -10.38
CA LYS A 25 -1.34 1.43 -9.82
C LYS A 25 -2.22 1.71 -8.59
N ASP A 26 -3.52 1.51 -8.71
CA ASP A 26 -4.48 1.79 -7.64
C ASP A 26 -4.24 0.87 -6.42
N LEU A 27 -3.90 -0.40 -6.65
CA LEU A 27 -3.55 -1.34 -5.59
C LEU A 27 -2.25 -0.98 -4.89
N ALA A 28 -1.21 -0.55 -5.63
CA ALA A 28 0.04 -0.10 -5.03
C ALA A 28 -0.17 1.17 -4.19
N ALA A 29 -0.96 2.13 -4.70
CA ALA A 29 -1.30 3.35 -3.98
C ALA A 29 -2.11 3.05 -2.71
N ALA A 30 -3.10 2.15 -2.79
CA ALA A 30 -3.89 1.71 -1.64
C ALA A 30 -3.02 1.00 -0.60
N ALA A 31 -2.08 0.13 -1.02
CA ALA A 31 -1.17 -0.56 -0.12
C ALA A 31 -0.25 0.42 0.63
N ILE A 32 0.32 1.41 -0.07
CA ILE A 32 1.13 2.47 0.55
C ILE A 32 0.31 3.30 1.52
N GLY A 33 -0.91 3.69 1.12
CA GLY A 33 -1.89 4.38 1.94
C GLY A 33 -2.14 3.66 3.27
N GLU A 34 -2.49 2.38 3.16
CA GLU A 34 -2.79 1.52 4.31
C GLU A 34 -1.57 1.30 5.19
N ILE A 35 -0.38 1.02 4.64
CA ILE A 35 0.85 0.89 5.45
C ILE A 35 1.13 2.18 6.23
N GLY A 36 0.97 3.35 5.60
CA GLY A 36 1.13 4.63 6.28
C GLY A 36 0.18 4.77 7.48
N HIS A 37 -1.08 4.35 7.35
CA HIS A 37 -2.03 4.33 8.47
C HIS A 37 -1.58 3.40 9.59
N ARG A 38 -1.24 2.15 9.24
CA ARG A 38 -0.83 1.13 10.21
C ARG A 38 0.38 1.58 11.02
N LEU A 39 1.35 2.17 10.34
CA LEU A 39 2.57 2.67 10.92
C LEU A 39 2.32 3.84 11.87
N LEU A 40 1.58 4.86 11.43
CA LEU A 40 1.31 6.04 12.25
C LEU A 40 0.41 5.69 13.46
N ALA A 41 -0.48 4.72 13.31
CA ALA A 41 -1.26 4.20 14.42
C ALA A 41 -0.36 3.53 15.47
N TRP A 42 0.61 2.72 15.06
CA TRP A 42 1.60 2.11 15.96
C TRP A 42 2.53 3.12 16.63
N VAL A 43 2.94 4.17 15.93
CA VAL A 43 3.71 5.29 16.52
C VAL A 43 2.88 5.98 17.60
N GLY A 44 1.60 6.26 17.33
CA GLY A 44 0.69 6.83 18.33
C GLY A 44 0.48 5.92 19.54
N ALA A 45 0.34 4.61 19.32
CA ALA A 45 0.14 3.63 20.39
C ALA A 45 1.38 3.40 21.27
N SER A 46 2.59 3.52 20.69
CA SER A 46 3.85 3.25 21.40
C SER A 46 4.48 4.48 22.07
N GLY A 47 4.33 5.67 21.47
CA GLY A 47 5.05 6.88 21.91
C GLY A 47 4.26 7.83 22.81
N GLY A 48 2.92 7.71 22.90
CA GLY A 48 2.06 8.67 23.62
C GLY A 48 2.11 10.12 23.11
N ALA A 49 2.90 10.38 22.06
CA ALA A 49 3.11 11.67 21.44
C ALA A 49 2.07 11.97 20.35
N SER A 50 1.82 13.26 20.13
CA SER A 50 0.72 13.78 19.34
C SER A 50 0.58 13.13 17.95
N THR A 51 -0.65 12.74 17.62
CA THR A 51 -1.08 12.04 16.39
C THR A 51 -1.08 12.94 15.14
N SER A 52 -0.27 13.99 15.12
CA SER A 52 -0.24 15.00 14.06
C SER A 52 0.06 14.36 12.70
N GLY A 53 1.02 13.42 12.64
CA GLY A 53 1.30 12.64 11.43
C GLY A 53 0.09 11.82 10.96
N ALA A 54 -0.64 11.16 11.86
CA ALA A 54 -1.82 10.36 11.49
C ALA A 54 -2.95 11.22 10.88
N ALA A 55 -3.17 12.42 11.42
CA ALA A 55 -4.13 13.37 10.86
C ALA A 55 -3.69 13.91 9.48
N SER A 56 -2.42 14.31 9.36
CA SER A 56 -1.82 14.76 8.09
C SER A 56 -1.85 13.67 7.01
N TRP A 57 -1.63 12.41 7.39
CA TRP A 57 -1.73 11.29 6.48
C TRP A 57 -3.16 11.04 6.05
N SER A 58 -4.11 11.07 6.99
CA SER A 58 -5.52 10.84 6.68
C SER A 58 -6.09 11.92 5.73
N ALA A 59 -5.59 13.15 5.83
CA ALA A 59 -5.91 14.21 4.87
C ALA A 59 -5.39 13.94 3.45
N SER A 60 -4.38 13.07 3.30
CA SER A 60 -3.73 12.77 2.01
C SER A 60 -4.39 11.57 1.30
N VAL A 61 -4.73 10.52 2.05
CA VAL A 61 -5.17 9.24 1.48
C VAL A 61 -6.56 8.78 1.94
N GLY A 62 -7.24 9.57 2.78
CA GLY A 62 -8.50 9.18 3.42
C GLY A 62 -8.29 8.56 4.81
N ALA A 63 -9.36 8.11 5.46
CA ALA A 63 -9.27 7.47 6.77
C ALA A 63 -9.09 5.94 6.62
N SER A 64 -8.46 5.33 7.62
CA SER A 64 -8.38 3.86 7.78
C SER A 64 -8.93 3.46 9.15
N ASP A 65 -9.52 2.28 9.20
CA ASP A 65 -10.08 1.68 10.41
C ASP A 65 -9.07 0.82 11.18
N PHE A 66 -7.83 0.72 10.70
CA PHE A 66 -6.80 -0.08 11.36
C PHE A 66 -6.56 0.36 12.82
N ARG A 67 -6.45 -0.63 13.71
CA ARG A 67 -6.16 -0.42 15.14
C ARG A 67 -4.98 -1.30 15.57
N PRO A 68 -3.95 -0.73 16.21
CA PRO A 68 -2.87 -1.49 16.82
C PRO A 68 -3.39 -2.47 17.88
N ASP A 69 -2.96 -3.72 17.80
CA ASP A 69 -3.21 -4.74 18.83
C ASP A 69 -1.91 -5.08 19.57
N ALA A 70 -1.79 -4.64 20.82
CA ALA A 70 -0.62 -4.91 21.66
C ALA A 70 -0.40 -6.41 21.91
N SER A 71 -1.44 -7.24 21.81
CA SER A 71 -1.33 -8.69 21.96
C SER A 71 -0.60 -9.34 20.77
N GLU A 72 -0.75 -8.79 19.56
CA GLU A 72 0.01 -9.21 18.38
C GLU A 72 1.49 -8.87 18.51
N LEU A 73 1.81 -7.69 19.05
CA LEU A 73 3.18 -7.30 19.34
C LEU A 73 3.83 -8.25 20.37
N ALA A 74 3.09 -8.64 21.41
CA ALA A 74 3.57 -9.59 22.43
C ALA A 74 3.78 -11.01 21.88
N ARG A 75 3.04 -11.41 20.85
CA ARG A 75 3.18 -12.70 20.17
C ARG A 75 4.29 -12.71 19.11
N GLY A 76 4.85 -11.54 18.77
CA GLY A 76 5.75 -11.39 17.63
C GLY A 76 5.06 -11.67 16.30
N GLY A 77 3.75 -11.40 16.22
CA GLY A 77 2.91 -11.66 15.07
C GLY A 77 3.10 -10.65 13.94
N ASP A 78 2.16 -10.66 13.00
CA ASP A 78 2.12 -9.72 11.88
C ASP A 78 1.54 -8.38 12.33
N VAL A 79 2.38 -7.60 13.04
CA VAL A 79 2.04 -6.33 13.70
C VAL A 79 1.39 -5.32 12.73
N TYR A 80 1.76 -5.37 11.46
CA TYR A 80 1.22 -4.50 10.41
C TYR A 80 0.29 -5.24 9.45
N ASP A 81 -0.17 -6.46 9.74
CA ASP A 81 -1.06 -7.27 8.89
C ASP A 81 -0.61 -7.34 7.41
N LEU A 82 0.70 -7.41 7.16
CA LEU A 82 1.27 -7.41 5.81
C LEU A 82 0.91 -8.68 5.02
N ASN A 83 0.74 -9.81 5.70
CA ASN A 83 0.29 -11.05 5.08
C ASN A 83 -1.17 -10.91 4.60
N GLY A 84 -2.06 -10.32 5.41
CA GLY A 84 -3.43 -10.06 5.02
C GLY A 84 -3.51 -9.11 3.82
N LEU A 85 -2.67 -8.06 3.82
CA LEU A 85 -2.58 -7.11 2.72
C LEU A 85 -2.04 -7.77 1.43
N ALA A 86 -0.97 -8.55 1.52
CA ALA A 86 -0.41 -9.30 0.39
C ALA A 86 -1.43 -10.26 -0.21
N SER A 87 -2.12 -11.03 0.63
CA SER A 87 -3.12 -12.00 0.19
C SER A 87 -4.33 -11.34 -0.47
N SER A 88 -4.77 -10.19 0.05
CA SER A 88 -5.83 -9.38 -0.56
C SER A 88 -5.44 -8.87 -1.95
N ILE A 89 -4.23 -8.35 -2.11
CA ILE A 89 -3.72 -7.88 -3.41
C ILE A 89 -3.56 -9.07 -4.37
N ALA A 90 -3.03 -10.19 -3.89
CA ALA A 90 -2.89 -11.42 -4.67
C ALA A 90 -4.25 -11.91 -5.19
N GLY A 91 -5.28 -11.94 -4.34
CA GLY A 91 -6.64 -12.31 -4.72
C GLY A 91 -7.26 -11.36 -5.76
N GLN A 92 -7.00 -10.06 -5.65
CA GLN A 92 -7.51 -9.06 -6.61
C GLN A 92 -6.79 -9.10 -7.96
N THR A 93 -5.54 -9.55 -7.99
CA THR A 93 -4.72 -9.61 -9.21
C THR A 93 -4.69 -11.00 -9.86
N GLY A 94 -5.15 -12.04 -9.16
CA GLY A 94 -4.99 -13.43 -9.57
C GLY A 94 -3.55 -13.91 -9.48
N ALA A 95 -2.78 -13.37 -8.53
CA ALA A 95 -1.35 -13.68 -8.37
C ALA A 95 -1.11 -15.15 -8.05
N THR A 96 0.01 -15.68 -8.54
CA THR A 96 0.53 -16.98 -8.14
C THR A 96 1.11 -16.95 -6.72
N PRO A 97 1.31 -18.10 -6.05
CA PRO A 97 1.95 -18.15 -4.74
C PRO A 97 3.35 -17.51 -4.70
N THR A 98 4.09 -17.59 -5.81
CA THR A 98 5.39 -16.92 -5.94
C THR A 98 5.23 -15.40 -5.93
N GLU A 99 4.31 -14.88 -6.73
CA GLU A 99 4.03 -13.43 -6.78
C GLU A 99 3.44 -12.90 -5.47
N GLU A 100 2.66 -13.69 -4.75
CA GLU A 100 2.21 -13.35 -3.39
C GLU A 100 3.40 -13.26 -2.41
N GLY A 101 4.37 -14.16 -2.54
CA GLY A 101 5.64 -14.09 -1.80
C GLY A 101 6.44 -12.83 -2.11
N ASP A 102 6.50 -12.44 -3.39
CA ASP A 102 7.17 -11.22 -3.85
C ASP A 102 6.44 -9.96 -3.36
N LEU A 103 5.10 -9.95 -3.41
CA LEU A 103 4.26 -8.90 -2.83
C LEU A 103 4.54 -8.73 -1.35
N ARG A 104 4.55 -9.83 -0.58
CA ARG A 104 4.85 -9.77 0.85
C ARG A 104 6.22 -9.16 1.10
N ARG A 105 7.24 -9.61 0.39
CA ARG A 105 8.60 -9.06 0.51
C ARG A 105 8.65 -7.56 0.19
N ALA A 106 8.00 -7.14 -0.89
CA ALA A 106 7.96 -5.73 -1.27
C ALA A 106 7.25 -4.86 -0.21
N LEU A 107 6.15 -5.36 0.39
CA LEU A 107 5.46 -4.69 1.48
C LEU A 107 6.31 -4.61 2.75
N GLU A 108 7.05 -5.67 3.09
CA GLU A 108 7.98 -5.70 4.23
C GLU A 108 9.12 -4.69 4.05
N ASP A 109 9.73 -4.65 2.86
CA ASP A 109 10.83 -3.73 2.54
C ASP A 109 10.36 -2.27 2.56
N PHE A 110 9.19 -1.99 1.96
CA PHE A 110 8.57 -0.67 2.03
C PHE A 110 8.27 -0.26 3.48
N THR A 111 7.63 -1.14 4.25
CA THR A 111 7.28 -0.88 5.66
C THR A 111 8.53 -0.60 6.48
N ARG A 112 9.61 -1.36 6.29
CA ARG A 112 10.88 -1.14 6.99
C ARG A 112 11.47 0.25 6.69
N ALA A 113 11.49 0.65 5.42
CA ALA A 113 11.98 1.97 5.02
C ALA A 113 11.11 3.10 5.60
N ALA A 114 9.79 2.92 5.59
CA ALA A 114 8.83 3.86 6.17
C ALA A 114 9.00 4.00 7.69
N VAL A 115 9.20 2.90 8.42
CA VAL A 115 9.44 2.91 9.87
C VAL A 115 10.67 3.72 10.21
N VAL A 116 11.78 3.51 9.49
CA VAL A 116 13.02 4.27 9.70
C VAL A 116 12.77 5.77 9.51
N GLN A 117 12.06 6.16 8.45
CA GLN A 117 11.77 7.57 8.18
C GLN A 117 10.94 8.20 9.30
N VAL A 118 9.80 7.59 9.64
CA VAL A 118 8.87 8.17 10.62
C VAL A 118 9.46 8.16 12.02
N ALA A 119 10.21 7.13 12.40
CA ALA A 119 10.94 7.11 13.66
C ALA A 119 12.03 8.20 13.72
N GLY A 120 12.75 8.41 12.61
CA GLY A 120 13.75 9.49 12.50
C GLY A 120 13.15 10.90 12.60
N LEU A 121 11.87 11.05 12.27
CA LEU A 121 11.11 12.30 12.33
C LEU A 121 10.17 12.38 13.56
N ALA A 122 10.33 11.49 14.53
CA ALA A 122 9.51 11.49 15.73
C ALA A 122 9.62 12.84 16.47
N GLY A 123 8.48 13.51 16.64
CA GLY A 123 8.39 14.84 17.26
C GLY A 123 8.44 16.03 16.29
N ALA A 124 8.69 15.79 15.00
CA ALA A 124 8.49 16.81 13.96
C ALA A 124 7.00 17.12 13.75
N ASP A 125 6.68 18.20 13.02
CA ASP A 125 5.31 18.50 12.63
C ASP A 125 4.70 17.38 11.76
N GLY A 126 3.37 17.22 11.83
CA GLY A 126 2.67 16.12 11.17
C GLY A 126 2.94 16.03 9.66
N ASP A 127 3.04 17.17 8.99
CA ASP A 127 3.33 17.22 7.55
C ASP A 127 4.77 16.83 7.21
N GLN A 128 5.73 17.14 8.10
CA GLN A 128 7.11 16.67 7.94
C GLN A 128 7.20 15.17 8.16
N GLN A 129 6.53 14.64 9.18
CA GLN A 129 6.54 13.20 9.47
C GLN A 129 6.08 12.34 8.29
N VAL A 130 5.11 12.84 7.50
CA VAL A 130 4.52 12.08 6.39
C VAL A 130 5.00 12.53 5.00
N ALA A 131 5.90 13.51 4.92
CA ALA A 131 6.36 14.06 3.65
C ALA A 131 6.95 12.98 2.73
N GLY A 132 7.87 12.15 3.24
CA GLY A 132 8.43 11.04 2.46
C GLY A 132 7.40 9.97 2.07
N LEU A 133 6.40 9.70 2.91
CA LEU A 133 5.29 8.79 2.55
C LEU A 133 4.46 9.35 1.39
N ARG A 134 4.20 10.66 1.37
CA ARG A 134 3.51 11.34 0.25
C ARG A 134 4.35 11.28 -1.03
N THR A 135 5.66 11.50 -0.94
CA THR A 135 6.57 11.34 -2.08
C THR A 135 6.59 9.90 -2.59
N ALA A 136 6.61 8.92 -1.69
CA ALA A 136 6.59 7.51 -2.08
C ALA A 136 5.28 7.12 -2.79
N LEU A 137 4.15 7.65 -2.30
CA LEU A 137 2.85 7.51 -2.94
C LEU A 137 2.81 8.13 -4.33
N ASP A 138 3.36 9.35 -4.49
CA ASP A 138 3.46 10.03 -5.78
C ASP A 138 4.35 9.26 -6.77
N VAL A 139 5.50 8.73 -6.31
CA VAL A 139 6.39 7.89 -7.11
C VAL A 139 5.67 6.62 -7.57
N ALA A 140 4.97 5.92 -6.68
CA ALA A 140 4.21 4.73 -7.04
C ALA A 140 3.07 5.05 -8.03
N GLY A 141 2.40 6.19 -7.83
CA GLY A 141 1.28 6.65 -8.66
C GLY A 141 1.69 7.18 -10.04
N SER A 142 2.91 7.71 -10.19
CA SER A 142 3.43 8.24 -11.46
C SER A 142 4.23 7.21 -12.26
N ALA A 143 4.63 6.09 -11.64
CA ALA A 143 5.39 5.04 -12.31
C ALA A 143 4.58 4.31 -13.40
N ASP A 144 5.10 4.36 -14.62
CA ASP A 144 4.61 3.59 -15.77
C ASP A 144 5.33 2.24 -15.85
N VAL A 145 4.94 1.31 -14.98
CA VAL A 145 5.62 0.00 -14.83
C VAL A 145 4.64 -1.16 -14.73
N GLY A 146 4.62 -2.05 -15.73
CA GLY A 146 3.93 -3.35 -15.66
C GLY A 146 2.45 -3.34 -15.27
N GLU A 147 1.89 -4.55 -15.18
CA GLU A 147 0.48 -4.80 -14.79
C GLU A 147 0.41 -5.96 -13.79
N GLY A 148 -0.78 -6.23 -13.24
CA GLY A 148 -0.98 -7.31 -12.28
C GLY A 148 -0.13 -7.20 -11.01
N ALA A 149 0.12 -8.33 -10.34
CA ALA A 149 0.90 -8.40 -9.11
C ALA A 149 2.34 -7.90 -9.30
N SER A 150 3.00 -8.30 -10.40
CA SER A 150 4.34 -7.83 -10.76
C SER A 150 4.41 -6.30 -10.91
N GLY A 151 3.36 -5.67 -11.47
CA GLY A 151 3.25 -4.22 -11.56
C GLY A 151 3.05 -3.53 -10.21
N VAL A 152 2.38 -4.17 -9.26
CA VAL A 152 2.26 -3.68 -7.87
C VAL A 152 3.62 -3.75 -7.17
N VAL A 153 4.32 -4.89 -7.27
CA VAL A 153 5.66 -5.10 -6.72
C VAL A 153 6.63 -4.03 -7.22
N ALA A 154 6.70 -3.81 -8.54
CA ALA A 154 7.61 -2.82 -9.12
C ALA A 154 7.37 -1.39 -8.59
N ARG A 155 6.10 -1.01 -8.35
CA ARG A 155 5.74 0.29 -7.77
C ARG A 155 6.13 0.40 -6.30
N LEU A 156 5.91 -0.65 -5.52
CA LEU A 156 6.35 -0.72 -4.12
C LEU A 156 7.88 -0.63 -4.01
N GLU A 157 8.62 -1.29 -4.90
CA GLU A 157 10.09 -1.21 -4.94
C GLU A 157 10.59 0.19 -5.34
N LEU A 158 9.92 0.88 -6.27
CA LEU A 158 10.23 2.27 -6.61
C LEU A 158 9.97 3.22 -5.44
N ALA A 159 8.80 3.09 -4.79
CA ALA A 159 8.44 3.84 -3.61
C ALA A 159 9.45 3.61 -2.46
N THR A 160 9.86 2.36 -2.25
CA THR A 160 10.87 1.97 -1.25
C THR A 160 12.22 2.61 -1.52
N ARG A 161 12.68 2.61 -2.78
CA ARG A 161 13.93 3.29 -3.17
C ARG A 161 13.86 4.79 -2.93
N GLY A 162 12.71 5.42 -3.23
CA GLY A 162 12.48 6.83 -2.93
C GLY A 162 12.59 7.14 -1.44
N LEU A 163 11.96 6.33 -0.59
CA LEU A 163 12.06 6.44 0.88
C LEU A 163 13.48 6.23 1.39
N ALA A 164 14.15 5.17 0.93
CA ALA A 164 15.51 4.87 1.35
C ALA A 164 16.50 5.98 0.99
N ALA A 165 16.35 6.59 -0.19
CA ALA A 165 17.14 7.74 -0.60
C ALA A 165 16.90 8.96 0.30
N ALA A 166 15.66 9.22 0.70
CA ALA A 166 15.33 10.29 1.64
C ALA A 166 15.89 10.05 3.06
N ASN A 167 16.02 8.79 3.48
CA ASN A 167 16.56 8.42 4.79
C ASN A 167 18.09 8.50 4.90
N GLY A 168 18.81 8.40 3.77
CA GLY A 168 20.28 8.40 3.73
C GLY A 168 20.92 9.75 3.37
N GLY A 169 20.09 10.78 3.16
CA GLY A 169 20.51 12.15 2.83
C GLY A 169 20.90 13.00 4.03
#